data_AF-A0A9D4YCN5-F1
#
_entry.id   AF-A0A9D4YCN5-F1
#
_cell.length_a   1.000
_cell.length_b   1.000
_cell.length_c   1.000
_cell.angle_alpha   90.00
_cell.angle_beta   90.00
_cell.angle_gamma   90.00
#
_symmetry.space_group_name_H-M   'P 1'
#
loop_
_entity.id
_entity.type
_entity.pdbx_description
1 polymer ?
#
loop_
_entity_poly.entity_id
_entity_poly.type
_entity_poly.pdbx_seq_one_letter_code
_entity_poly.pdbx_strand_id
1 'polypeptide(L)'
;MVIMVYTTLRPETTMDPRRRVEFLIADQTLSITMTTNTSNNILRSILDKEKLFGTNFLDWHRNLRIVLKHDRKLYVLEKPVPEEEPPSSAPKAERDAYKKHVDDSNEIACLMLATMNSELQKQHENMAAFDMIEHLKMFYQEQERHERF
;
A
#
# COMPACT_ATOMS: atom_id res chain seq x y z
N MET A 1 -5.49 -25.78 16.16
CA MET A 1 -4.52 -26.23 17.19
C MET A 1 -3.13 -26.30 16.56
N VAL A 2 -2.47 -25.14 16.40
CA VAL A 2 -1.04 -25.03 16.10
C VAL A 2 -0.51 -23.80 16.83
N ILE A 3 -0.55 -23.86 18.16
CA ILE A 3 0.11 -22.90 19.05
C ILE A 3 0.77 -23.75 20.13
N MET A 4 1.98 -24.27 19.91
CA MET A 4 2.84 -24.84 20.97
C MET A 4 4.26 -25.12 20.42
N VAL A 5 5.06 -24.12 20.01
CA VAL A 5 6.54 -24.32 20.01
C VAL A 5 7.34 -23.01 20.14
N TYR A 6 7.02 -22.11 21.09
CA TYR A 6 8.00 -21.08 21.50
C TYR A 6 7.92 -20.77 22.99
N THR A 7 7.97 -21.78 23.86
CA THR A 7 8.29 -21.57 25.28
C THR A 7 9.08 -22.76 25.84
N THR A 8 10.34 -22.89 25.43
CA THR A 8 11.36 -23.35 26.38
C THR A 8 12.20 -22.14 26.75
N LEU A 9 11.73 -21.41 27.77
CA LEU A 9 12.47 -20.34 28.44
C LEU A 9 13.78 -20.93 28.97
N ARG A 10 14.86 -20.84 28.18
CA ARG A 10 16.21 -21.14 28.63
C ARG A 10 16.61 -19.97 29.54
N PRO A 11 17.05 -20.22 30.79
CA PRO A 11 17.31 -19.15 31.75
C PRO A 11 18.37 -18.19 31.20
N GLU A 12 18.03 -16.89 31.10
CA GLU A 12 18.84 -15.81 30.53
C GLU A 12 20.24 -15.65 31.15
N THR A 13 20.47 -16.28 32.30
CA THR A 13 21.67 -16.13 33.13
C THR A 13 22.86 -17.00 32.70
N THR A 14 22.69 -17.96 31.77
CA THR A 14 23.79 -18.82 31.28
C THR A 14 24.13 -18.61 29.81
N MET A 15 23.51 -17.65 29.12
CA MET A 15 23.81 -17.37 27.71
C MET A 15 25.07 -16.51 27.58
N ASP A 16 25.94 -16.91 26.65
CA ASP A 16 27.06 -16.09 26.20
C ASP A 16 26.56 -14.68 25.83
N PRO A 17 27.25 -13.60 26.24
CA PRO A 17 26.78 -12.23 26.01
C PRO A 17 26.48 -11.90 24.54
N ARG A 18 27.20 -12.46 23.57
CA ARG A 18 26.91 -12.21 22.14
C ARG A 18 25.61 -12.88 21.73
N ARG A 19 25.40 -14.13 22.14
CA ARG A 19 24.14 -14.87 21.87
C ARG A 19 22.94 -14.23 22.55
N ARG A 20 23.12 -13.63 23.72
CA ARG A 20 22.06 -12.87 24.42
C ARG A 20 21.66 -11.62 23.64
N VAL A 21 22.62 -10.88 23.09
CA VAL A 21 22.34 -9.73 22.23
C VAL A 21 21.61 -10.16 20.96
N GLU A 22 22.06 -11.23 20.29
CA GLU A 22 21.38 -11.77 19.11
C GLU A 22 19.92 -12.18 19.39
N PHE A 23 19.67 -12.82 20.54
CA PHE A 23 18.33 -13.24 20.95
C PHE A 23 17.42 -12.02 21.20
N LEU A 24 17.91 -11.00 21.92
CA LEU A 24 17.15 -9.77 22.16
C LEU A 24 16.85 -9.00 20.87
N ILE A 25 17.81 -8.94 19.94
CA ILE A 25 17.61 -8.33 18.61
C ILE A 25 16.53 -9.10 17.84
N ALA A 26 16.57 -10.44 17.85
CA ALA A 26 15.59 -11.26 17.15
C ALA A 26 14.18 -11.08 17.71
N ASP A 27 14.03 -11.07 19.04
CA ASP A 27 12.75 -10.85 19.73
C ASP A 27 12.17 -9.46 19.42
N GLN A 28 12.99 -8.42 19.53
CA GLN A 28 12.56 -7.06 19.22
C GLN A 28 12.19 -6.91 17.73
N THR A 29 12.93 -7.55 16.83
CA THR A 29 12.62 -7.57 15.38
C THR A 29 11.29 -8.27 15.10
N LEU A 30 11.01 -9.39 15.78
CA LEU A 30 9.74 -10.11 15.66
C LEU A 30 8.56 -9.25 16.13
N SER A 31 8.68 -8.60 17.30
CA SER A 31 7.65 -7.69 17.83
C SER A 31 7.40 -6.50 16.90
N ILE A 32 8.45 -5.91 16.32
CA ILE A 32 8.32 -4.82 15.34
C ILE A 32 7.59 -5.31 14.09
N THR A 33 7.94 -6.47 13.55
CA THR A 33 7.30 -6.99 12.33
C THR A 33 5.81 -7.27 12.55
N MET A 34 5.45 -7.91 13.67
CA MET A 34 4.05 -8.16 14.02
C MET A 34 3.25 -6.87 14.14
N THR A 35 3.76 -5.89 14.88
CA THR A 35 3.08 -4.60 15.04
C THR A 35 2.91 -3.86 13.72
N THR A 36 3.93 -3.85 12.85
CA THR A 36 3.81 -3.24 11.51
C THR A 36 2.76 -3.91 10.64
N ASN A 37 2.68 -5.25 10.64
CA ASN A 37 1.67 -5.99 9.90
C ASN A 37 0.25 -5.70 10.43
N THR A 38 0.08 -5.62 11.75
CA THR A 38 -1.21 -5.25 12.36
C THR A 38 -1.61 -3.82 11.98
N SER A 39 -0.70 -2.84 12.07
CA SER A 39 -0.98 -1.46 11.67
C SER A 39 -1.32 -1.32 10.18
N ASN A 40 -0.60 -2.04 9.31
CA ASN A 40 -0.90 -2.10 7.87
C ASN A 40 -2.32 -2.62 7.60
N ASN A 41 -2.73 -3.67 8.31
CA ASN A 41 -4.07 -4.25 8.19
C ASN A 41 -5.16 -3.31 8.70
N ILE A 42 -4.93 -2.61 9.81
CA ILE A 42 -5.90 -1.65 10.36
C ILE A 42 -6.09 -0.47 9.41
N LEU A 43 -5.01 0.10 8.86
CA LEU A 43 -5.11 1.23 7.93
C LEU A 43 -5.81 0.85 6.63
N ARG A 44 -5.48 -0.31 6.04
CA ARG A 44 -6.18 -0.80 4.85
C ARG A 44 -7.68 -1.06 5.12
N SER A 45 -8.05 -1.51 6.32
CA SER A 45 -9.46 -1.73 6.69
C SER A 45 -10.33 -0.47 6.68
N ILE A 46 -9.73 0.72 6.72
CA ILE A 46 -10.46 1.99 6.59
C ILE A 46 -11.08 2.09 5.18
N LEU A 47 -10.34 1.65 4.15
CA LEU A 47 -10.80 1.71 2.77
C LEU A 47 -11.90 0.68 2.47
N ASP A 48 -11.91 -0.45 3.18
CA ASP A 48 -12.98 -1.44 3.06
C ASP A 48 -14.32 -0.93 3.61
N LYS A 49 -14.27 -0.07 4.63
CA LYS A 49 -15.46 0.55 5.24
C LYS A 49 -16.01 1.70 4.42
N GLU A 50 -15.15 2.45 3.77
CA GLU A 50 -15.51 3.59 2.93
C GLU A 50 -15.27 3.29 1.45
N LYS A 51 -15.98 2.30 0.91
CA LYS A 51 -15.89 2.03 -0.54
C LYS A 51 -16.30 3.24 -1.35
N LEU A 52 -15.66 3.47 -2.50
CA LEU A 52 -16.06 4.50 -3.44
C LEU A 52 -17.34 4.07 -4.17
N PHE A 53 -18.42 4.85 -4.03
CA PHE A 53 -19.70 4.60 -4.69
C PHE A 53 -20.24 5.79 -5.48
N GLY A 54 -19.45 6.85 -5.63
CA GLY A 54 -19.90 8.09 -6.27
C GLY A 54 -19.59 9.30 -5.42
N THR A 55 -20.58 9.69 -4.63
CA THR A 55 -20.63 10.96 -3.91
C THR A 55 -19.59 11.12 -2.80
N ASN A 56 -18.92 10.04 -2.39
CA ASN A 56 -17.92 10.05 -1.31
C ASN A 56 -16.46 10.12 -1.80
N PHE A 57 -16.23 10.55 -3.05
CA PHE A 57 -14.89 10.58 -3.64
C PHE A 57 -13.86 11.31 -2.78
N LEU A 58 -14.19 12.47 -2.22
CA LEU A 58 -13.26 13.28 -1.41
C LEU A 58 -12.80 12.54 -0.15
N ASP A 59 -13.71 11.86 0.54
CA ASP A 59 -13.42 11.10 1.75
C ASP A 59 -12.61 9.84 1.43
N TRP A 60 -13.04 9.07 0.42
CA TRP A 60 -12.30 7.90 -0.06
C TRP A 60 -10.87 8.27 -0.51
N HIS A 61 -10.71 9.34 -1.29
CA HIS A 61 -9.41 9.80 -1.76
C HIS A 61 -8.52 10.28 -0.60
N ARG A 62 -9.09 10.94 0.40
CA ARG A 62 -8.35 11.34 1.62
C ARG A 62 -7.84 10.12 2.38
N ASN A 63 -8.69 9.11 2.58
CA ASN A 63 -8.33 7.87 3.24
C ASN A 63 -7.27 7.09 2.46
N LEU A 64 -7.41 7.01 1.13
CA LEU A 64 -6.41 6.39 0.26
C LEU A 64 -5.04 7.05 0.45
N ARG A 65 -4.96 8.38 0.40
CA ARG A 65 -3.71 9.12 0.62
C ARG A 65 -3.08 8.84 2.00
N ILE A 66 -3.87 8.64 3.04
CA ILE A 66 -3.37 8.29 4.39
C ILE A 66 -2.71 6.91 4.36
N VAL A 67 -3.38 5.91 3.79
CA VAL A 67 -2.84 4.55 3.66
C VAL A 67 -1.56 4.55 2.82
N LEU A 68 -1.56 5.23 1.67
CA LEU A 68 -0.38 5.27 0.79
C LEU A 68 0.79 6.05 1.38
N LYS A 69 0.52 7.08 2.18
CA LYS A 69 1.57 7.82 2.90
C LYS A 69 2.23 6.94 3.96
N HIS A 70 1.45 6.13 4.68
CA HIS A 70 1.98 5.14 5.62
C HIS A 70 2.91 4.14 4.91
N ASP A 71 2.49 3.65 3.74
CA ASP A 71 3.23 2.65 2.97
C ASP A 71 4.38 3.23 2.14
N ARG A 72 4.56 4.56 2.14
CA ARG A 72 5.53 5.29 1.32
C ARG A 72 5.33 5.10 -0.18
N LYS A 73 4.08 4.91 -0.61
CA LYS A 73 3.66 4.72 -2.01
C LYS A 73 2.83 5.86 -2.56
N LEU A 74 2.69 6.97 -1.81
CA LEU A 74 1.91 8.14 -2.25
C LEU A 74 2.35 8.67 -3.63
N TYR A 75 3.64 8.56 -3.95
CA TYR A 75 4.21 9.00 -5.22
C TYR A 75 3.55 8.36 -6.45
N VAL A 76 2.96 7.17 -6.32
CA VAL A 76 2.24 6.46 -7.39
C VAL A 76 1.02 7.26 -7.86
N LEU A 77 0.40 8.04 -6.97
CA LEU A 77 -0.73 8.91 -7.34
C LEU A 77 -0.29 10.28 -7.85
N GLU A 78 1.00 10.60 -7.75
CA GLU A 78 1.55 11.92 -8.08
C GLU A 78 2.30 11.91 -9.40
N LYS A 79 2.84 10.75 -9.80
CA LYS A 79 3.62 10.60 -11.02
C LYS A 79 3.22 9.30 -11.72
N PRO A 80 3.01 9.33 -13.05
CA PRO A 80 2.83 8.11 -13.81
C PRO A 80 4.11 7.28 -13.79
N VAL A 81 3.95 5.97 -14.00
CA VAL A 81 5.08 5.11 -14.35
C VAL A 81 5.63 5.62 -15.70
N PRO A 82 6.96 5.76 -15.86
CA PRO A 82 7.54 6.10 -17.15
C PRO A 82 7.05 5.14 -18.25
N GLU A 83 6.67 5.68 -19.41
CA GLU A 83 6.18 4.87 -20.52
C GLU A 83 7.25 3.91 -21.06
N GLU A 84 8.50 4.37 -21.07
CA GLU A 84 9.63 3.59 -21.58
C GLU A 84 10.37 2.88 -20.44
N GLU A 85 10.59 1.57 -20.61
CA GLU A 85 11.45 0.80 -19.72
C GLU A 85 12.93 1.19 -19.94
N PRO A 86 13.72 1.38 -18.88
CA PRO A 86 15.14 1.68 -19.00
C PRO A 86 15.88 0.56 -19.77
N PRO A 87 16.83 0.92 -20.66
CA PRO A 87 17.53 -0.08 -21.47
C PRO A 87 18.32 -1.05 -20.60
N SER A 88 18.61 -2.24 -21.12
CA SER A 88 19.37 -3.27 -20.39
C SER A 88 20.79 -2.81 -19.98
N SER A 89 21.34 -1.81 -20.69
CA SER A 89 22.61 -1.14 -20.40
C SER A 89 22.53 -0.10 -19.28
N ALA A 90 21.33 0.30 -18.86
CA ALA A 90 21.15 1.29 -17.80
C ALA A 90 21.66 0.77 -16.45
N PRO A 91 22.07 1.69 -15.54
CA PRO A 91 22.45 1.34 -14.18
C PRO A 91 21.41 0.44 -13.51
N LYS A 92 21.86 -0.56 -12.77
CA LYS A 92 20.95 -1.49 -12.07
C LYS A 92 19.95 -0.75 -11.18
N ALA A 93 20.40 0.29 -10.47
CA ALA A 93 19.55 1.10 -9.61
C ALA A 93 18.38 1.76 -10.35
N GLU A 94 18.58 2.17 -11.60
CA GLU A 94 17.55 2.77 -12.44
C GLU A 94 16.50 1.72 -12.86
N ARG A 95 16.96 0.56 -13.32
CA ARG A 95 16.09 -0.57 -13.67
C ARG A 95 15.29 -1.09 -12.47
N ASP A 96 15.94 -1.19 -11.31
CA ASP A 96 15.29 -1.60 -10.06
C ASP A 96 14.24 -0.55 -9.61
N ALA A 97 14.53 0.74 -9.76
CA ALA A 97 13.58 1.81 -9.45
C ALA A 97 12.35 1.81 -10.39
N TYR A 98 12.56 1.58 -11.69
CA TYR A 98 11.47 1.42 -12.65
C TYR A 98 10.57 0.24 -12.28
N LYS A 99 11.17 -0.94 -12.08
CA LYS A 99 10.43 -2.14 -11.70
C LYS A 99 9.64 -1.94 -10.40
N LYS A 100 10.27 -1.32 -9.39
CA LYS A 100 9.58 -0.99 -8.14
C LYS A 100 8.38 -0.06 -8.38
N HIS A 101 8.49 0.91 -9.28
CA HIS A 101 7.38 1.79 -9.60
C HIS A 101 6.23 1.04 -10.29
N VAL A 102 6.54 0.14 -11.24
CA VAL A 102 5.55 -0.73 -11.88
C VAL A 102 4.83 -1.60 -10.83
N ASP A 103 5.59 -2.27 -9.97
CA ASP A 103 5.04 -3.15 -8.94
C ASP A 103 4.16 -2.38 -7.95
N ASP A 104 4.62 -1.21 -7.48
CA ASP A 104 3.85 -0.36 -6.57
C ASP A 104 2.59 0.20 -7.26
N SER A 105 2.67 0.57 -8.55
CA SER A 105 1.51 1.03 -9.33
C SER A 105 0.45 -0.06 -9.46
N ASN A 106 0.85 -1.30 -9.76
CA ASN A 106 -0.05 -2.45 -9.84
C ASN A 106 -0.72 -2.74 -8.49
N GLU A 107 0.05 -2.73 -7.38
CA GLU A 107 -0.53 -2.93 -6.06
C GLU A 107 -1.58 -1.86 -5.73
N ILE A 108 -1.29 -0.60 -6.00
CA ILE A 108 -2.21 0.50 -5.70
C ILE A 108 -3.44 0.45 -6.62
N ALA A 109 -3.28 0.08 -7.90
CA ALA A 109 -4.41 -0.12 -8.80
C ALA A 109 -5.34 -1.23 -8.28
N CYS A 110 -4.79 -2.36 -7.84
CA CYS A 110 -5.58 -3.42 -7.21
C CYS A 110 -6.30 -2.95 -5.93
N LEU A 111 -5.61 -2.18 -5.07
CA LEU A 111 -6.20 -1.62 -3.86
C LEU A 111 -7.35 -0.66 -4.18
N MET A 112 -7.16 0.22 -5.17
CA MET A 112 -8.19 1.16 -5.61
C MET A 112 -9.41 0.40 -6.13
N LEU A 113 -9.23 -0.58 -7.02
CA LEU A 113 -10.32 -1.41 -7.53
C LEU A 113 -11.04 -2.16 -6.40
N ALA A 114 -10.31 -2.77 -5.47
CA ALA A 114 -10.90 -3.51 -4.34
C ALA A 114 -11.81 -2.63 -3.46
N THR A 115 -11.51 -1.34 -3.40
CA THR A 115 -12.20 -0.35 -2.57
C THR A 115 -13.24 0.46 -3.36
N MET A 116 -13.54 0.07 -4.60
CA MET A 116 -14.60 0.63 -5.44
C MET A 116 -15.85 -0.25 -5.48
N ASN A 117 -16.98 0.34 -5.88
CA ASN A 117 -18.17 -0.41 -6.28
C ASN A 117 -17.95 -1.16 -7.61
N SER A 118 -18.82 -2.11 -7.93
CA SER A 118 -18.66 -2.98 -9.11
C SER A 118 -18.79 -2.25 -10.45
N GLU A 119 -19.45 -1.10 -10.50
CA GLU A 119 -19.58 -0.32 -11.73
C GLU A 119 -18.26 0.40 -12.05
N LEU A 120 -17.69 1.09 -11.06
CA LEU A 120 -16.40 1.76 -11.17
C LEU A 120 -15.28 0.76 -11.40
N GLN A 121 -15.31 -0.42 -10.77
CA GLN A 121 -14.33 -1.49 -11.04
C GLN A 121 -14.24 -1.83 -12.53
N LYS A 122 -15.38 -2.06 -13.20
CA LYS A 122 -15.42 -2.41 -14.63
C LYS A 122 -14.90 -1.29 -15.51
N GLN A 123 -15.14 -0.04 -15.14
CA GLN A 123 -14.68 1.11 -15.90
C GLN A 123 -13.15 1.31 -15.82
N HIS A 124 -12.52 0.86 -14.74
CA HIS A 124 -11.12 1.18 -14.44
C HIS A 124 -10.20 -0.06 -14.38
N GLU A 125 -10.70 -1.27 -14.72
CA GLU A 125 -9.96 -2.54 -14.54
C GLU A 125 -8.61 -2.61 -15.28
N ASN A 126 -8.46 -1.84 -16.36
CA ASN A 126 -7.25 -1.81 -17.20
C ASN A 126 -6.43 -0.52 -17.03
N MET A 127 -6.76 0.32 -16.04
CA MET A 127 -6.05 1.59 -15.81
C MET A 127 -4.96 1.42 -14.76
N ALA A 128 -3.83 2.08 -14.98
CA ALA A 128 -2.82 2.24 -13.94
C ALA A 128 -3.34 3.15 -12.82
N ALA A 129 -2.77 3.03 -11.62
CA ALA A 129 -3.22 3.78 -10.44
C ALA A 129 -3.24 5.30 -10.67
N PHE A 130 -2.21 5.83 -11.36
CA PHE A 130 -2.12 7.25 -11.70
C PHE A 130 -3.27 7.70 -12.63
N ASP A 131 -3.46 7.00 -13.75
CA ASP A 131 -4.50 7.35 -14.72
C ASP A 131 -5.90 7.23 -14.12
N MET A 132 -6.10 6.18 -13.31
CA MET A 132 -7.34 5.94 -12.58
C MET A 132 -7.66 7.10 -11.64
N ILE A 133 -6.70 7.58 -10.85
CA ILE A 133 -6.97 8.69 -9.93
C ILE A 133 -7.22 10.01 -10.66
N GLU A 134 -6.52 10.28 -11.75
CA GLU A 134 -6.76 11.48 -12.56
C GLU A 134 -8.14 11.45 -13.23
N HIS A 135 -8.53 10.29 -13.79
CA HIS A 135 -9.84 10.10 -14.38
C HIS A 135 -10.97 10.32 -13.36
N LEU A 136 -10.84 9.75 -12.16
CA LEU A 136 -11.83 9.94 -11.08
C LEU A 136 -11.91 11.39 -10.60
N LYS A 137 -10.77 12.09 -10.45
CA LYS A 137 -10.77 13.52 -10.10
C LYS A 137 -11.54 14.34 -11.12
N MET A 138 -11.29 14.12 -12.41
CA MET A 138 -11.99 14.84 -13.48
C MET A 138 -13.49 14.56 -13.44
N PHE A 139 -13.87 13.28 -13.34
CA PHE A 139 -15.26 12.83 -13.34
C PHE A 139 -16.08 13.47 -12.19
N TYR A 140 -15.55 13.44 -10.97
CA TYR A 140 -16.28 13.99 -9.81
C TYR A 140 -16.22 15.52 -9.71
N GLN A 141 -15.14 16.15 -10.17
CA GLN A 141 -15.12 17.62 -10.31
C GLN A 141 -16.13 18.11 -11.35
N GLU A 142 -16.35 17.34 -12.42
CA GLU A 142 -17.37 17.64 -13.43
C GLU A 142 -18.79 17.49 -12.90
N GLN A 143 -19.08 16.45 -12.12
CA GLN A 143 -20.40 16.29 -11.49
C GLN A 143 -20.74 17.46 -10.56
N GLU A 144 -19.80 17.89 -9.69
CA GLU A 144 -20.02 19.02 -8.78
C GLU A 144 -20.31 20.35 -9.50
N ARG A 145 -19.84 20.53 -10.75
CA ARG A 145 -20.15 21.71 -11.56
C ARG A 145 -21.54 21.65 -12.18
N HIS A 146 -21.98 20.48 -12.63
CA HIS A 146 -23.27 20.32 -13.29
C HIS A 146 -24.45 20.34 -12.31
N GLU A 147 -24.26 19.96 -11.05
CA GLU A 147 -25.30 20.03 -10.01
C GLU A 147 -25.58 21.45 -9.47
N ARG A 148 -24.80 22.47 -9.89
CA ARG A 148 -24.95 23.87 -9.44
C ARG A 148 -25.78 24.75 -10.37
N PHE A 149 -26.42 24.18 -11.39
CA PHE A 149 -27.24 24.91 -12.38
C PHE A 149 -28.68 24.42 -12.42
#